data_AF-S4R260-F1
#
_entry.id   AF-S4R260-F1
#
_cell.length_a   1.000
_cell.length_b   1.000
_cell.length_c   1.000
_cell.angle_alpha   90.00
_cell.angle_beta   90.00
_cell.angle_gamma   90.00
#
_symmetry.space_group_name_H-M   'P 1'
#
loop_
_entity.id
_entity.type
_entity.pdbx_description
1 polymer ?
#
loop_
_entity_poly.entity_id
_entity_poly.type
_entity_poly.pdbx_seq_one_letter_code
_entity_poly.pdbx_strand_id
1 'polypeptide(L)'
;EFMDSYLMNHFDLPTCDSCRDADDKHKLITKTEAKQEYLLKDCDLEKREPALRFLVKKNPRHSQWGDMKLYLKLQVVKRALEVWGSQEALEDAKEVRQENREKMKQKKFDKKVKALGGYVPVLTRPQRAEWSRL
;
A
#
# COMPACT_ATOMS: atom_id res chain seq x y z
N GLU A 1 -26.50 -31.55 7.36
CA GLU A 1 -25.16 -31.71 6.75
C GLU A 1 -24.46 -30.36 6.78
N PHE A 2 -23.27 -30.30 7.36
CA PHE A 2 -22.54 -29.07 7.71
C PHE A 2 -21.35 -28.82 6.76
N MET A 3 -21.25 -29.57 5.66
CA MET A 3 -19.98 -29.82 4.97
C MET A 3 -19.58 -28.81 3.89
N ASP A 4 -20.53 -28.09 3.28
CA ASP A 4 -20.23 -27.17 2.19
C ASP A 4 -20.61 -25.73 2.54
N SER A 5 -19.74 -25.04 3.28
CA SER A 5 -19.87 -23.59 3.47
C SER A 5 -19.06 -22.83 2.42
N TYR A 6 -19.48 -21.60 2.11
CA TYR A 6 -18.79 -20.78 1.10
C TYR A 6 -17.30 -20.59 1.41
N LEU A 7 -16.97 -20.37 2.69
CA LEU A 7 -15.60 -20.15 3.13
C LEU A 7 -14.76 -21.42 3.13
N MET A 8 -15.37 -22.57 3.42
CA MET A 8 -14.69 -23.86 3.34
C MET A 8 -14.35 -24.18 1.88
N ASN A 9 -15.32 -24.02 0.97
CA ASN A 9 -15.16 -24.34 -0.45
C ASN A 9 -14.16 -23.44 -1.18
N HIS A 10 -14.08 -22.16 -0.81
CA HIS A 10 -13.23 -21.20 -1.52
C HIS A 10 -11.91 -20.89 -0.83
N PHE A 11 -11.84 -21.00 0.50
CA PHE A 11 -10.69 -20.57 1.28
C PHE A 11 -10.16 -21.63 2.25
N ASP A 12 -10.72 -22.85 2.22
CA ASP A 12 -10.36 -23.94 3.13
C ASP A 12 -10.51 -23.52 4.62
N LEU A 13 -11.46 -22.61 4.91
CA LEU A 13 -11.72 -22.10 6.26
C LEU A 13 -12.99 -22.78 6.84
N PRO A 14 -12.88 -23.52 7.95
CA PRO A 14 -14.00 -24.24 8.57
C PRO A 14 -14.90 -23.24 9.31
N THR A 15 -15.77 -22.56 8.57
CA THR A 15 -16.71 -21.57 9.13
C THR A 15 -18.07 -21.72 8.47
N CYS A 16 -19.11 -21.84 9.28
CA CYS A 16 -20.48 -21.99 8.80
C CYS A 16 -20.98 -20.71 8.09
N ASP A 17 -21.90 -20.80 7.13
CA ASP A 17 -22.42 -19.60 6.46
C ASP A 17 -23.21 -18.69 7.42
N SER A 18 -23.82 -19.23 8.47
CA SER A 18 -24.45 -18.42 9.54
C SER A 18 -23.42 -17.64 10.36
N CYS A 19 -22.19 -18.12 10.41
CA CYS A 19 -21.04 -17.54 11.11
C CYS A 19 -20.25 -16.59 10.20
N ARG A 20 -20.60 -16.53 8.90
CA ARG A 20 -19.90 -15.76 7.89
C ARG A 20 -20.25 -14.29 8.02
N ASP A 21 -19.31 -13.59 8.62
CA ASP A 21 -19.31 -12.13 8.65
C ASP A 21 -18.57 -11.56 7.43
N ALA A 22 -19.31 -11.06 6.44
CA ALA A 22 -18.74 -10.57 5.17
C ALA A 22 -18.09 -9.18 5.27
N ASP A 23 -18.47 -8.37 6.27
CA ASP A 23 -18.04 -6.99 6.38
C ASP A 23 -16.83 -6.84 7.31
N ASP A 24 -16.75 -7.65 8.38
CA ASP A 24 -15.67 -7.58 9.35
C ASP A 24 -14.63 -8.70 9.16
N LYS A 25 -14.92 -9.88 9.70
CA LYS A 25 -13.92 -10.97 9.85
C LYS A 25 -13.54 -11.62 8.53
N HIS A 26 -14.52 -11.84 7.64
CA HIS A 26 -14.33 -12.54 6.37
C HIS A 26 -14.38 -11.59 5.17
N LYS A 27 -14.02 -10.32 5.41
CA LYS A 27 -13.89 -9.33 4.34
C LYS A 27 -12.91 -9.80 3.29
N LEU A 28 -13.31 -9.65 2.03
CA LEU A 28 -12.47 -9.92 0.87
C LEU A 28 -11.74 -8.64 0.46
N ILE A 29 -10.45 -8.76 0.21
CA ILE A 29 -9.59 -7.65 -0.25
C ILE A 29 -8.95 -8.00 -1.58
N THR A 30 -8.73 -6.98 -2.42
CA THR A 30 -8.11 -7.21 -3.74
C THR A 30 -6.62 -7.50 -3.63
N LYS A 31 -6.03 -8.18 -4.63
CA LYS A 31 -4.56 -8.36 -4.71
C LYS A 31 -3.79 -7.05 -4.55
N THR A 32 -4.28 -5.98 -5.18
CA THR A 32 -3.65 -4.66 -5.11
C THR A 32 -3.74 -4.05 -3.71
N GLU A 33 -4.88 -4.18 -3.05
CA GLU A 33 -5.10 -3.71 -1.69
C GLU A 33 -4.22 -4.50 -0.70
N ALA A 34 -4.17 -5.83 -0.82
CA ALA A 34 -3.28 -6.67 0.00
C ALA A 34 -1.80 -6.23 -0.10
N LYS A 35 -1.31 -5.93 -1.32
CA LYS A 35 0.07 -5.46 -1.54
C LYS A 35 0.32 -4.06 -1.00
N GLN A 36 -0.66 -3.17 -1.08
CA GLN A 36 -0.52 -1.79 -0.62
C GLN A 36 -0.64 -1.68 0.90
N GLU A 37 -1.65 -2.34 1.48
CA GLU A 37 -1.98 -2.30 2.90
C GLU A 37 -1.13 -3.23 3.74
N TYR A 38 -0.62 -4.34 3.22
CA TYR A 38 0.23 -5.25 4.01
C TYR A 38 1.67 -5.30 3.51
N LEU A 39 2.02 -4.42 2.57
CA LEU A 39 3.34 -4.32 1.95
C LEU A 39 3.87 -5.67 1.43
N LEU A 40 2.96 -6.59 1.09
CA LEU A 40 3.28 -7.92 0.60
C LEU A 40 3.72 -7.89 -0.86
N LYS A 41 4.59 -8.83 -1.23
CA LYS A 41 5.00 -9.05 -2.63
C LYS A 41 4.18 -10.17 -3.27
N ASP A 42 4.22 -10.27 -4.59
CA ASP A 42 3.49 -11.32 -5.32
C ASP A 42 3.99 -12.73 -4.92
N CYS A 43 5.27 -12.88 -4.59
CA CYS A 43 5.83 -14.13 -4.09
C CYS A 43 5.27 -14.53 -2.72
N ASP A 44 4.93 -13.57 -1.86
CA ASP A 44 4.40 -13.86 -0.53
C ASP A 44 2.95 -14.33 -0.59
N LEU A 45 2.21 -13.96 -1.63
CA LEU A 45 0.83 -14.39 -1.85
C LEU A 45 0.75 -15.74 -2.57
N GLU A 46 1.56 -15.93 -3.62
CA GLU A 46 1.41 -17.06 -4.56
C GLU A 46 2.41 -18.20 -4.32
N LYS A 47 3.63 -17.92 -3.83
CA LYS A 47 4.71 -18.93 -3.75
C LYS A 47 4.93 -19.50 -2.36
N ARG A 48 4.72 -18.70 -1.31
CA ARG A 48 4.92 -19.14 0.07
C ARG A 48 3.88 -20.19 0.45
N GLU A 49 4.34 -21.33 0.95
CA GLU A 49 3.50 -22.40 1.46
C GLU A 49 2.88 -22.01 2.82
N PRO A 50 1.58 -22.27 3.05
CA PRO A 50 0.56 -22.69 2.08
C PRO A 50 0.16 -21.56 1.12
N ALA A 51 -0.05 -21.88 -0.15
CA ALA A 51 -0.48 -20.89 -1.14
C ALA A 51 -1.87 -20.33 -0.78
N LEU A 52 -2.03 -19.01 -0.82
CA LEU A 52 -3.30 -18.38 -0.47
C LEU A 52 -4.34 -18.62 -1.57
N ARG A 53 -5.51 -19.11 -1.16
CA ARG A 53 -6.66 -19.24 -2.06
C ARG A 53 -7.21 -17.86 -2.40
N PHE A 54 -7.72 -17.72 -3.63
CA PHE A 54 -8.32 -16.49 -4.12
C PHE A 54 -9.54 -16.76 -4.98
N LEU A 55 -10.48 -15.82 -5.01
CA LEU A 55 -11.55 -15.80 -5.99
C LEU A 55 -11.18 -14.90 -7.16
N VAL A 56 -11.56 -15.33 -8.35
CA VAL A 56 -11.43 -14.56 -9.58
C VAL A 56 -12.80 -13.94 -9.88
N LYS A 57 -12.85 -12.60 -9.96
CA LYS A 57 -14.08 -11.86 -10.31
C LYS A 57 -13.79 -10.91 -11.47
N LYS A 58 -14.79 -10.65 -12.31
CA LYS A 58 -14.69 -9.63 -13.37
C LYS A 58 -14.52 -8.26 -12.73
N ASN A 59 -13.72 -7.40 -13.36
CA ASN A 59 -13.51 -6.06 -12.85
C ASN A 59 -14.78 -5.21 -13.04
N PRO A 60 -15.39 -4.69 -11.95
CA PRO A 60 -16.65 -3.97 -12.02
C PRO A 60 -16.52 -2.61 -12.71
N ARG A 61 -15.31 -2.05 -12.81
CA ARG A 61 -15.08 -0.78 -13.52
C ARG A 61 -15.05 -0.98 -15.03
N HIS A 62 -14.31 -1.99 -15.50
CA HIS A 62 -14.22 -2.31 -16.93
C HIS A 62 -14.07 -3.82 -17.10
N SER A 63 -15.06 -4.44 -17.76
CA SER A 63 -15.08 -5.88 -18.03
C SER A 63 -13.97 -6.37 -18.96
N GLN A 64 -13.35 -5.47 -19.73
CA GLN A 64 -12.20 -5.76 -20.60
C GLN A 64 -10.87 -5.80 -19.85
N TRP A 65 -10.81 -5.27 -18.63
CA TRP A 65 -9.60 -5.37 -17.80
C TRP A 65 -9.45 -6.78 -17.27
N GLY A 66 -8.20 -7.18 -16.99
CA GLY A 66 -7.90 -8.48 -16.41
C GLY A 66 -8.71 -8.74 -15.12
N ASP A 67 -9.01 -10.01 -14.89
CA ASP A 67 -9.84 -10.41 -13.75
C ASP A 67 -9.17 -10.03 -12.43
N MET A 68 -9.99 -9.58 -11.47
CA MET A 68 -9.52 -9.26 -10.12
C MET A 68 -9.42 -10.52 -9.28
N LYS A 69 -8.30 -10.67 -8.58
CA LYS A 69 -8.12 -11.68 -7.54
C LYS A 69 -8.51 -11.10 -6.18
N LEU A 70 -9.43 -11.77 -5.50
CA LEU A 70 -9.92 -11.45 -4.17
C LEU A 70 -9.37 -12.45 -3.17
N TYR A 71 -8.71 -11.97 -2.12
CA TYR A 71 -8.15 -12.75 -1.03
C TYR A 71 -8.94 -12.51 0.25
N LEU A 72 -8.96 -13.49 1.15
CA LEU A 72 -9.54 -13.32 2.47
C LEU A 72 -8.62 -12.45 3.34
N LYS A 73 -9.13 -11.34 3.89
CA LYS A 73 -8.35 -10.42 4.73
C LYS A 73 -7.64 -11.13 5.87
N LEU A 74 -8.32 -12.08 6.53
CA LEU A 74 -7.76 -12.87 7.62
C LEU A 74 -6.49 -13.64 7.22
N GLN A 75 -6.51 -14.30 6.06
CA GLN A 75 -5.35 -15.02 5.53
C GLN A 75 -4.19 -14.08 5.19
N VAL A 76 -4.51 -12.91 4.63
CA VAL A 76 -3.51 -11.90 4.28
C VAL A 76 -2.86 -11.31 5.53
N VAL A 77 -3.61 -11.01 6.59
CA VAL A 77 -3.07 -10.55 7.88
C VAL A 77 -2.13 -11.60 8.46
N LYS A 78 -2.55 -12.87 8.49
CA LYS A 78 -1.70 -13.96 8.99
C LYS A 78 -0.39 -14.06 8.20
N ARG A 79 -0.46 -13.99 6.87
CA ARG A 79 0.72 -13.98 5.99
C ARG A 79 1.60 -12.75 6.20
N ALA A 80 1.00 -11.59 6.45
CA ALA A 80 1.74 -10.38 6.77
C ALA A 80 2.53 -10.52 8.07
N LEU A 81 1.91 -11.09 9.11
CA LEU A 81 2.61 -11.40 10.37
C LEU A 81 3.74 -12.41 10.17
N GLU A 82 3.57 -13.42 9.32
CA GLU A 82 4.64 -14.38 8.98
C GLU A 82 5.82 -13.72 8.24
N VAL A 83 5.55 -12.71 7.40
CA VAL A 83 6.56 -12.03 6.58
C VAL A 83 7.29 -10.93 7.36
N TRP A 84 6.55 -10.16 8.15
CA TRP A 84 7.06 -9.01 8.90
C TRP A 84 7.42 -9.35 10.36
N GLY A 85 6.99 -10.50 10.87
CA GLY A 85 7.25 -10.98 12.23
C GLY A 85 6.27 -10.40 13.26
N SER A 86 6.05 -9.08 13.24
CA SER A 86 5.11 -8.40 14.15
C SER A 86 4.24 -7.38 13.41
N GLN A 87 3.12 -7.03 14.03
CA GLN A 87 2.24 -5.97 13.53
C GLN A 87 2.94 -4.60 13.59
N GLU A 88 3.74 -4.36 14.65
CA GLU A 88 4.53 -3.15 14.83
C GLU A 88 5.52 -2.95 13.67
N ALA A 89 6.24 -4.01 13.25
CA ALA A 89 7.19 -3.92 12.14
C ALA A 89 6.51 -3.55 10.81
N LEU A 90 5.27 -4.00 10.60
CA LEU A 90 4.48 -3.63 9.43
C LEU A 90 4.05 -2.15 9.50
N GLU A 91 3.66 -1.67 10.67
CA GLU A 91 3.26 -0.27 10.90
C GLU A 91 4.44 0.68 10.73
N ASP A 92 5.60 0.37 11.31
CA ASP A 92 6.84 1.13 11.12
C ASP A 92 7.22 1.21 9.64
N ALA A 93 7.13 0.08 8.91
CA ALA A 93 7.41 0.04 7.49
C ALA A 93 6.42 0.90 6.67
N LYS A 94 5.15 1.01 7.10
CA LYS A 94 4.17 1.90 6.48
C LYS A 94 4.51 3.36 6.71
N GLU A 95 4.85 3.73 7.93
CA GLU A 95 5.23 5.11 8.29
C GLU A 95 6.45 5.56 7.49
N VAL A 96 7.51 4.75 7.47
CA VAL A 96 8.71 5.03 6.67
C VAL A 96 8.36 5.21 5.18
N ARG A 97 7.44 4.39 4.64
CA ARG A 97 6.99 4.52 3.25
C ARG A 97 6.15 5.78 3.01
N GLN A 98 5.38 6.22 3.99
CA GLN A 98 4.61 7.46 3.91
C GLN A 98 5.53 8.67 3.96
N GLU A 99 6.43 8.74 4.94
CA GLU A 99 7.42 9.80 5.03
C GLU A 99 8.27 9.92 3.76
N ASN A 100 8.73 8.79 3.22
CA ASN A 100 9.50 8.81 1.98
C ASN A 100 8.69 9.34 0.80
N ARG A 101 7.39 9.05 0.74
CA ARG A 101 6.50 9.61 -0.29
C ARG A 101 6.34 11.12 -0.12
N GLU A 102 6.21 11.61 1.11
CA GLU A 102 6.13 13.04 1.41
C GLU A 102 7.43 13.78 1.10
N LYS A 103 8.58 13.23 1.53
CA LYS A 103 9.92 13.75 1.21
C LYS A 103 10.14 13.83 -0.31
N MET A 104 9.72 12.81 -1.06
CA MET A 104 9.84 12.81 -2.52
C MET A 104 8.88 13.81 -3.20
N LYS A 105 7.66 14.01 -2.67
CA LYS A 105 6.75 15.07 -3.13
C LYS A 105 7.34 16.45 -2.89
N GLN A 106 7.89 16.70 -1.69
CA GLN A 106 8.54 17.96 -1.35
C GLN A 106 9.72 18.25 -2.28
N LYS A 107 10.64 17.29 -2.46
CA LYS A 107 11.77 17.43 -3.39
C LYS A 107 11.32 17.72 -4.83
N LYS A 108 10.24 17.09 -5.29
CA LYS A 108 9.67 17.33 -6.62
C LYS A 108 9.08 18.74 -6.74
N PHE A 109 8.45 19.24 -5.68
CA PHE A 109 7.94 20.61 -5.61
C PHE A 109 9.09 21.63 -5.61
N ASP A 110 10.08 21.46 -4.73
CA ASP A 110 11.25 22.34 -4.64
C ASP A 110 12.01 22.42 -5.97
N LYS A 111 12.14 21.29 -6.68
CA LYS A 111 12.75 21.26 -8.01
C LYS A 111 11.94 22.05 -9.04
N LYS A 112 10.60 22.00 -8.99
CA LYS A 112 9.73 22.81 -9.85
C LYS A 112 9.84 24.31 -9.52
N VAL A 113 9.86 24.67 -8.24
CA VAL A 113 10.00 26.07 -7.80
C VAL A 113 11.34 26.66 -8.26
N LYS A 114 12.43 25.91 -8.10
CA LYS A 114 13.76 26.32 -8.60
C LYS A 114 13.78 26.47 -10.13
N ALA A 115 13.11 25.58 -10.87
CA ALA A 115 13.05 25.64 -12.33
C ALA A 115 12.22 26.82 -12.87
N LEU A 116 11.27 27.33 -12.09
CA LEU A 116 10.41 28.47 -12.45
C LEU A 116 11.01 29.84 -12.06
N GLY A 117 12.28 29.89 -11.62
CA GLY A 117 12.98 31.15 -11.34
C GLY A 117 12.71 31.75 -9.95
N GLY A 118 12.13 30.98 -9.02
CA GLY A 118 11.90 31.39 -7.63
C GLY A 118 13.17 31.43 -6.78
N TYR A 119 14.16 32.25 -7.17
CA TYR A 119 15.25 32.67 -6.30
C TYR A 119 15.33 34.20 -6.42
N VAL A 120 14.56 34.92 -5.58
CA VAL A 120 14.83 36.34 -5.36
C VAL A 120 15.98 36.37 -4.35
N PRO A 121 17.19 36.78 -4.72
CA PRO A 121 18.25 36.95 -3.74
C PRO A 121 17.76 38.00 -2.76
N VAL A 122 17.72 37.65 -1.46
CA VAL A 122 17.62 38.64 -0.40
C VAL A 122 18.66 39.70 -0.70
N LEU A 123 18.24 40.96 -0.73
CA LEU A 123 19.05 42.14 -0.91
C LEU A 123 20.25 42.14 0.07
N THR A 124 21.33 41.44 -0.27
CA THR A 124 22.63 41.70 0.35
C THR A 124 23.11 43.00 -0.27
N ARG A 125 22.80 44.09 0.43
CA ARG A 125 23.27 45.46 0.22
C ARG A 125 24.71 45.47 -0.31
N PRO A 126 25.02 46.18 -1.41
CA PRO A 126 26.39 46.57 -1.66
C PRO A 126 26.74 47.64 -0.62
N GLN A 127 27.65 47.30 0.27
CA GLN A 127 28.28 48.24 1.19
C GLN A 127 29.16 49.18 0.35
N ARG A 128 28.72 50.44 0.28
CA ARG A 128 29.47 51.69 0.03
C ARG A 128 30.91 51.50 -0.52
N ALA A 129 31.09 51.71 -1.82
CA ALA A 129 32.40 52.02 -2.39
C ALA A 129 32.53 53.55 -2.49
N GLU A 130 33.20 54.15 -1.51
CA GLU A 130 33.71 55.52 -1.57
C GLU A 130 34.73 55.63 -2.71
N TRP A 131 34.38 56.35 -3.77
CA TRP A 131 35.36 56.84 -4.74
C TRP A 131 36.00 58.10 -4.16
N SER A 132 37.05 57.90 -3.36
CA SER A 132 38.08 58.91 -3.15
C SER A 132 39.22 58.69 -4.14
N ARG A 133 39.71 59.79 -4.72
CA ARG A 133 40.86 59.95 -5.65
C ARG A 133 40.53 59.65 -7.12
N LEU A 134 40.74 60.54 -8.10
CA LEU A 134 41.58 61.75 -8.23
C LEU A 134 40.87 62.76 -9.14
#